data_AF-H9FFI4-F1
#
_entry.id   AF-H9FFI4-F1
#
_cell.length_a   1.000
_cell.length_b   1.000
_cell.length_c   1.000
_cell.angle_alpha   90.00
_cell.angle_beta   90.00
_cell.angle_gamma   90.00
#
_symmetry.space_group_name_H-M   'P 1'
#
loop_
_entity.id
_entity.type
_entity.pdbx_description
1 polymer ?
#
loop_
_entity_poly.entity_id
_entity_poly.type
_entity_poly.pdbx_seq_one_letter_code
_entity_poly.pdbx_strand_id
1 'polypeptide(L)'
;VRDVNSIELRFQSAVLYAAQQSKAHTRYPVPPDCPPLVQKGECHVNFVRKEQCSFSWDWGPSFPTQGIWKDVRIEAYNICHLNDFTFSPIYDKSAQAWNLEIEATFDVVSSKPVGGQVIVAIPKLQTQQMYNLELQPGKRIVELFLNISKNITVETWWPHGHGNQTGYNMTILFELDGGLNIEKSAKVYFRTVE
;
A
#
# COMPACT_ATOMS: atom_id res chain seq x y z
N VAL A 1 28.15 1.32 -7.46
CA VAL A 1 27.66 -0.06 -7.20
C VAL A 1 28.85 -1.00 -7.35
N ARG A 2 29.03 -1.98 -6.47
CA ARG A 2 30.08 -3.01 -6.64
C ARG A 2 29.54 -4.15 -7.50
N ASP A 3 30.40 -4.81 -8.24
CA ASP A 3 30.03 -5.96 -9.08
C ASP A 3 29.57 -7.16 -8.24
N VAL A 4 30.11 -7.30 -7.01
CA VAL A 4 29.73 -8.36 -6.06
C VAL A 4 29.31 -7.74 -4.73
N ASN A 5 28.15 -8.14 -4.24
CA ASN A 5 27.57 -7.65 -2.99
C ASN A 5 27.14 -8.84 -2.11
N SER A 6 27.23 -8.68 -0.79
CA SER A 6 26.69 -9.62 0.20
C SER A 6 25.60 -8.90 1.00
N ILE A 7 24.40 -9.49 1.07
CA ILE A 7 23.27 -8.96 1.84
C ILE A 7 23.06 -9.86 3.06
N GLU A 8 23.21 -9.30 4.25
CA GLU A 8 23.09 -10.02 5.53
C GLU A 8 21.99 -9.39 6.38
N LEU A 9 21.10 -10.20 6.95
CA LEU A 9 20.09 -9.77 7.91
C LEU A 9 20.34 -10.47 9.25
N ARG A 10 20.63 -9.69 10.29
CA ARG A 10 20.81 -10.17 11.67
C ARG A 10 19.56 -9.86 12.48
N PHE A 11 18.72 -10.86 12.68
CA PHE A 11 17.52 -10.71 13.49
C PHE A 11 17.83 -10.78 14.99
N GLN A 12 17.05 -10.05 15.78
CA GLN A 12 17.01 -10.16 17.24
C GLN A 12 15.77 -10.96 17.65
N SER A 13 15.88 -11.75 18.72
CA SER A 13 14.72 -12.42 19.31
C SER A 13 13.61 -11.43 19.65
N ALA A 14 12.41 -11.65 19.10
CA ALA A 14 11.24 -10.81 19.37
C ALA A 14 10.90 -10.75 20.87
N VAL A 15 10.99 -11.88 21.58
CA VAL A 15 10.73 -11.96 23.03
C VAL A 15 11.69 -11.10 23.84
N LEU A 16 13.00 -11.28 23.64
CA LEU A 16 14.03 -10.48 24.31
C LEU A 16 13.92 -8.99 23.96
N TYR A 17 13.64 -8.66 22.70
CA TYR A 17 13.43 -7.27 22.27
C TYR A 17 12.23 -6.65 23.01
N ALA A 18 11.08 -7.32 23.01
CA ALA A 18 9.88 -6.86 23.70
C ALA A 18 10.11 -6.60 25.20
N ALA A 19 10.78 -7.54 25.89
CA ALA A 19 11.15 -7.38 27.29
C ALA A 19 12.10 -6.20 27.54
N GLN A 20 13.08 -5.98 26.64
CA GLN A 20 13.99 -4.83 26.71
C GLN A 20 13.26 -3.49 26.52
N GLN A 21 12.34 -3.42 25.54
CA GLN A 21 11.53 -2.23 25.29
C GLN A 21 10.61 -1.92 26.48
N SER A 22 9.97 -2.95 27.05
CA SER A 22 9.18 -2.81 28.27
C SER A 22 10.01 -2.27 29.43
N LYS A 23 11.20 -2.85 29.67
CA LYS A 23 12.12 -2.39 30.73
C LYS A 23 12.59 -0.94 30.52
N ALA A 24 12.81 -0.52 29.28
CA ALA A 24 13.20 0.85 28.95
C ALA A 24 12.05 1.86 29.15
N HIS A 25 10.80 1.40 29.08
CA HIS A 25 9.63 2.23 29.29
C HIS A 25 9.31 2.37 30.79
N THR A 26 9.89 3.39 31.42
CA THR A 26 9.80 3.58 32.88
C THR A 26 8.69 4.53 33.32
N ARG A 27 8.03 5.24 32.39
CA ARG A 27 7.11 6.33 32.73
C ARG A 27 5.80 5.83 33.37
N TYR A 28 5.27 4.71 32.89
CA TYR A 28 4.05 4.08 33.39
C TYR A 28 3.98 2.62 32.89
N PRO A 29 3.23 1.72 33.55
CA PRO A 29 3.02 0.37 33.04
C PRO A 29 2.11 0.37 31.80
N VAL A 30 2.39 -0.51 30.84
CA VAL A 30 1.58 -0.69 29.63
C VAL A 30 0.95 -2.09 29.67
N PRO A 31 -0.23 -2.25 30.29
CA PRO A 31 -0.87 -3.56 30.39
C PRO A 31 -1.45 -4.05 29.05
N PRO A 32 -1.66 -5.37 28.90
CA PRO A 32 -1.20 -6.42 29.81
C PRO A 32 0.30 -6.70 29.67
N ASP A 33 0.98 -6.95 30.81
CA ASP A 33 2.41 -7.30 30.81
C ASP A 33 2.67 -8.71 30.28
N CYS A 34 1.90 -9.70 30.75
CA CYS A 34 2.00 -11.10 30.33
C CYS A 34 0.61 -11.68 30.02
N PRO A 35 0.53 -12.65 29.08
CA PRO A 35 -0.71 -13.38 28.84
C PRO A 35 -1.05 -14.29 30.03
N PRO A 36 -2.33 -14.73 30.18
CA PRO A 36 -2.71 -15.73 31.17
C PRO A 36 -1.89 -17.02 31.06
N LEU A 37 -1.54 -17.63 32.21
CA LEU A 37 -0.69 -18.83 32.27
C LEU A 37 -1.20 -20.01 31.43
N VAL A 38 -2.52 -20.15 31.28
CA VAL A 38 -3.15 -21.21 30.47
C VAL A 38 -2.73 -21.15 29.00
N GLN A 39 -2.38 -19.96 28.49
CA GLN A 39 -1.95 -19.77 27.10
C GLN A 39 -0.50 -20.21 26.86
N LYS A 40 0.31 -20.37 27.92
CA LYS A 40 1.74 -20.77 27.83
C LYS A 40 2.53 -19.88 26.86
N GLY A 41 2.28 -18.57 26.98
CA GLY A 41 2.79 -17.53 26.09
C GLY A 41 3.99 -16.76 26.60
N GLU A 42 4.36 -15.75 25.83
CA GLU A 42 5.47 -14.84 26.10
C GLU A 42 4.95 -13.45 26.46
N CYS A 43 5.68 -12.72 27.30
CA CYS A 43 5.26 -11.42 27.80
C CYS A 43 5.56 -10.26 26.83
N HIS A 44 4.89 -9.12 27.04
CA HIS A 44 5.18 -7.82 26.45
C HIS A 44 5.03 -7.72 24.92
N VAL A 45 4.16 -8.52 24.30
CA VAL A 45 3.93 -8.46 22.84
C VAL A 45 3.51 -7.07 22.33
N ASN A 46 2.89 -6.27 23.20
CA ASN A 46 2.51 -4.88 22.95
C ASN A 46 3.71 -3.91 22.81
N PHE A 47 4.92 -4.32 23.18
CA PHE A 47 6.16 -3.55 23.01
C PHE A 47 6.91 -3.85 21.71
N VAL A 48 6.37 -4.69 20.83
CA VAL A 48 6.95 -5.00 19.51
C VAL A 48 5.89 -4.91 18.40
N ARG A 49 6.22 -4.26 17.27
CA ARG A 49 5.37 -4.22 16.08
C ARG A 49 5.50 -5.54 15.28
N LYS A 50 4.95 -6.60 15.85
CA LYS A 50 4.79 -7.95 15.28
C LYS A 50 3.33 -8.39 15.47
N GLU A 51 2.89 -9.39 14.71
CA GLU A 51 1.58 -10.04 14.89
C GLU A 51 1.30 -10.35 16.37
N GLN A 52 0.19 -9.85 16.90
CA GLN A 52 -0.04 -9.83 18.35
C GLN A 52 -0.31 -11.22 18.92
N CYS A 53 -0.92 -12.13 18.15
CA CYS A 53 -1.15 -13.50 18.58
C CYS A 53 0.11 -14.39 18.50
N SER A 54 1.23 -13.88 17.97
CA SER A 54 2.46 -14.68 17.82
C SER A 54 3.14 -15.05 19.14
N PHE A 55 2.79 -14.37 20.23
CA PHE A 55 3.26 -14.62 21.60
C PHE A 55 2.31 -15.53 22.40
N SER A 56 1.37 -16.21 21.71
CA SER A 56 0.21 -16.97 22.18
C SER A 56 -1.10 -16.22 22.07
N TRP A 57 -2.19 -17.00 22.10
CA TRP A 57 -3.55 -16.54 22.27
C TRP A 57 -4.40 -17.64 22.92
N ASP A 58 -5.64 -17.38 23.30
CA ASP A 58 -6.54 -18.41 23.87
C ASP A 58 -6.91 -19.54 22.88
N TRP A 59 -6.58 -19.37 21.60
CA TRP A 59 -6.71 -20.38 20.54
C TRP A 59 -5.40 -20.68 19.79
N GLY A 60 -4.26 -20.12 20.22
CA GLY A 60 -3.01 -20.15 19.44
C GLY A 60 -1.74 -20.34 20.29
N PRO A 61 -0.74 -21.10 19.82
CA PRO A 61 0.52 -21.30 20.52
C PRO A 61 1.46 -20.08 20.41
N SER A 62 2.50 -20.04 21.24
CA SER A 62 3.58 -19.05 21.13
C SER A 62 4.67 -19.52 20.17
N PHE A 63 4.74 -18.91 18.98
CA PHE A 63 5.81 -19.10 18.00
C PHE A 63 6.27 -17.75 17.41
N PRO A 64 6.96 -16.91 18.21
CA PRO A 64 7.44 -15.60 17.76
C PRO A 64 8.68 -15.72 16.86
N THR A 65 8.49 -16.27 15.67
CA THR A 65 9.53 -16.55 14.68
C THR A 65 10.21 -15.29 14.13
N GLN A 66 11.38 -15.50 13.52
CA GLN A 66 12.16 -14.49 12.81
C GLN A 66 12.33 -14.94 11.37
N GLY A 67 12.23 -14.02 10.42
CA GLY A 67 12.41 -14.33 9.01
C GLY A 67 11.89 -13.23 8.09
N ILE A 68 12.23 -13.38 6.82
CA ILE A 68 11.74 -12.53 5.74
C ILE A 68 10.43 -13.14 5.23
N TRP A 69 9.29 -12.56 5.63
CA TRP A 69 7.95 -13.09 5.33
C TRP A 69 7.33 -12.54 4.03
N LYS A 70 8.05 -11.66 3.34
CA LYS A 70 7.64 -10.98 2.09
C LYS A 70 8.81 -10.91 1.12
N ASP A 71 8.50 -10.64 -0.14
CA ASP A 71 9.50 -10.56 -1.20
C ASP A 71 10.55 -9.48 -0.95
N VAL A 72 11.77 -9.75 -1.41
CA VAL A 72 12.89 -8.80 -1.45
C VAL A 72 13.27 -8.58 -2.90
N ARG A 73 13.47 -7.32 -3.30
CA ARG A 73 13.77 -6.95 -4.69
C ARG A 73 14.94 -5.98 -4.75
N ILE A 74 15.66 -6.00 -5.86
CA ILE A 74 16.64 -4.96 -6.23
C ILE A 74 16.05 -4.23 -7.43
N GLU A 75 15.82 -2.93 -7.27
CA GLU A 75 15.20 -2.07 -8.27
C GLU A 75 16.20 -0.97 -8.64
N ALA A 76 16.67 -0.97 -9.88
CA ALA A 76 17.60 0.03 -10.42
C ALA A 76 16.88 0.86 -11.49
N TYR A 77 17.05 2.18 -11.44
CA TYR A 77 16.33 3.13 -12.29
C TYR A 77 17.19 4.39 -12.55
N ASN A 78 16.91 5.08 -13.66
CA ASN A 78 17.74 6.20 -14.13
C ASN A 78 17.04 7.58 -14.01
N ILE A 79 15.73 7.65 -14.25
CA ILE A 79 14.98 8.92 -14.29
C ILE A 79 14.18 9.09 -13.00
N CYS A 80 13.24 8.19 -12.75
CA CYS A 80 12.48 8.13 -11.52
C CYS A 80 12.05 6.69 -11.22
N HIS A 81 11.52 6.50 -10.02
CA HIS A 81 10.96 5.25 -9.53
C HIS A 81 9.57 5.49 -8.93
N LEU A 82 8.60 4.65 -9.28
CA LEU A 82 7.27 4.68 -8.65
C LEU A 82 7.34 3.95 -7.32
N ASN A 83 7.35 4.69 -6.20
CA ASN A 83 7.45 4.13 -4.86
C ASN A 83 6.13 3.53 -4.39
N ASP A 84 5.05 4.26 -4.60
CA ASP A 84 3.73 3.87 -4.15
C ASP A 84 2.67 4.37 -5.12
N PHE A 85 1.58 3.61 -5.22
CA PHE A 85 0.44 3.88 -6.08
C PHE A 85 -0.82 3.41 -5.38
N THR A 86 -1.73 4.34 -5.11
CA THR A 86 -3.02 4.07 -4.51
C THR A 86 -4.15 4.69 -5.32
N PHE A 87 -5.34 4.12 -5.17
CA PHE A 87 -6.55 4.70 -5.74
C PHE A 87 -7.76 4.38 -4.84
N SER A 88 -8.74 5.28 -4.86
CA SER A 88 -9.94 5.21 -4.04
C SER A 88 -11.17 5.53 -4.90
N PRO A 89 -12.03 4.55 -5.17
CA PRO A 89 -13.32 4.79 -5.82
C PRO A 89 -14.26 5.46 -4.81
N ILE A 90 -14.77 6.63 -5.16
CA ILE A 90 -15.66 7.42 -4.31
C ILE A 90 -16.96 7.75 -5.06
N TYR A 91 -18.07 7.76 -4.33
CA TYR A 91 -19.35 8.23 -4.86
C TYR A 91 -19.63 9.63 -4.35
N ASP A 92 -19.68 10.59 -5.26
CA ASP A 92 -20.10 11.95 -4.93
C ASP A 92 -21.64 12.02 -4.94
N LYS A 93 -22.23 12.18 -3.76
CA LYS A 93 -23.69 12.30 -3.59
C LYS A 93 -24.24 13.61 -4.17
N SER A 94 -23.46 14.69 -4.19
CA SER A 94 -23.90 15.97 -4.77
C SER A 94 -23.88 15.92 -6.28
N ALA A 95 -22.79 15.38 -6.86
CA ALA A 95 -22.70 15.20 -8.29
C ALA A 95 -23.50 13.99 -8.80
N GLN A 96 -23.92 13.04 -7.95
CA GLN A 96 -24.51 11.76 -8.36
C GLN A 96 -23.64 11.04 -9.39
N ALA A 97 -22.36 10.89 -9.09
CA ALA A 97 -21.37 10.29 -9.99
C ALA A 97 -20.28 9.55 -9.20
N TRP A 98 -19.70 8.54 -9.85
CA TRP A 98 -18.50 7.86 -9.37
C TRP A 98 -17.26 8.60 -9.84
N ASN A 99 -16.31 8.78 -8.94
CA ASN A 99 -14.99 9.30 -9.24
C ASN A 99 -13.92 8.33 -8.71
N LEU A 100 -12.73 8.44 -9.26
CA LEU A 100 -11.55 7.71 -8.80
C LEU A 100 -10.47 8.72 -8.44
N GLU A 101 -10.16 8.79 -7.15
CA GLU A 101 -9.00 9.50 -6.64
C GLU A 101 -7.79 8.59 -6.79
N ILE A 102 -6.70 9.11 -7.34
CA ILE A 102 -5.47 8.35 -7.60
C ILE A 102 -4.31 9.17 -7.06
N GLU A 103 -3.44 8.52 -6.28
CA GLU A 103 -2.20 9.11 -5.79
C GLU A 103 -1.02 8.22 -6.19
N ALA A 104 0.00 8.82 -6.79
CA ALA A 104 1.24 8.14 -7.13
C ALA A 104 2.43 8.92 -6.59
N THR A 105 3.31 8.26 -5.84
CA THR A 105 4.52 8.87 -5.27
C THR A 105 5.76 8.36 -5.99
N PHE A 106 6.61 9.28 -6.44
CA PHE A 106 7.84 8.98 -7.17
C PHE A 106 9.10 9.36 -6.39
N ASP A 107 10.17 8.59 -6.56
CA ASP A 107 11.54 9.07 -6.31
C ASP A 107 12.15 9.56 -7.62
N VAL A 108 12.76 10.74 -7.63
CA VAL A 108 13.30 11.37 -8.85
C VAL A 108 14.81 11.52 -8.68
N VAL A 109 15.56 10.96 -9.63
CA VAL A 109 17.04 10.88 -9.54
C VAL A 109 17.68 12.24 -9.76
N SER A 110 17.18 13.01 -10.72
CA SER A 110 17.79 14.27 -11.16
C SER A 110 17.18 15.49 -10.48
N SER A 111 17.95 16.58 -10.34
CA SER A 111 17.45 17.89 -9.89
C SER A 111 16.66 18.65 -10.95
N LYS A 112 16.69 18.20 -12.20
CA LYS A 112 15.91 18.80 -13.29
C LYS A 112 14.49 18.25 -13.27
N PRO A 113 13.47 19.10 -13.55
CA PRO A 113 12.11 18.62 -13.74
C PRO A 113 12.04 17.59 -14.87
N VAL A 114 11.22 16.56 -14.67
CA VAL A 114 10.88 15.53 -15.65
C VAL A 114 9.40 15.70 -15.98
N GLY A 115 9.10 16.11 -17.20
CA GLY A 115 7.74 16.20 -17.70
C GLY A 115 7.21 14.84 -18.14
N GLY A 116 5.91 14.79 -18.41
CA GLY A 116 5.28 13.60 -18.97
C GLY A 116 3.77 13.67 -18.97
N GLN A 117 3.16 12.54 -19.30
CA GLN A 117 1.73 12.35 -19.32
C GLN A 117 1.34 11.10 -18.54
N VAL A 118 0.13 11.10 -18.00
CA VAL A 118 -0.49 9.94 -17.39
C VAL A 118 -1.78 9.64 -18.11
N ILE A 119 -1.94 8.39 -18.52
CA ILE A 119 -3.14 7.89 -19.16
C ILE A 119 -3.79 6.89 -18.20
N VAL A 120 -5.01 7.20 -17.75
CA VAL A 120 -5.82 6.29 -16.94
C VAL A 120 -6.96 5.77 -17.81
N ALA A 121 -7.12 4.45 -17.91
CA ALA A 121 -8.14 3.83 -18.74
C ALA A 121 -8.89 2.72 -18.00
N ILE A 122 -10.21 2.70 -18.18
CA ILE A 122 -11.13 1.65 -17.74
C ILE A 122 -12.01 1.28 -18.95
N PRO A 123 -11.54 0.40 -19.85
CA PRO A 123 -12.20 0.17 -21.14
C PRO A 123 -13.65 -0.29 -21.04
N LYS A 124 -13.98 -1.12 -20.03
CA LYS A 124 -15.35 -1.59 -19.78
C LYS A 124 -16.33 -0.48 -19.38
N LEU A 125 -15.83 0.65 -18.88
CA LEU A 125 -16.61 1.85 -18.59
C LEU A 125 -16.45 2.92 -19.67
N GLN A 126 -15.80 2.59 -20.81
CA GLN A 126 -15.47 3.54 -21.89
C GLN A 126 -14.81 4.83 -21.36
N THR A 127 -14.05 4.71 -20.28
CA THR A 127 -13.40 5.83 -19.61
C THR A 127 -11.92 5.81 -19.97
N GLN A 128 -11.42 6.93 -20.49
CA GLN A 128 -10.00 7.19 -20.67
C GLN A 128 -9.76 8.68 -20.45
N GLN A 129 -8.78 9.02 -19.62
CA GLN A 129 -8.38 10.40 -19.39
C GLN A 129 -6.85 10.51 -19.38
N MET A 130 -6.37 11.62 -19.91
CA MET A 130 -4.96 11.98 -19.98
C MET A 130 -4.71 13.22 -19.14
N TYR A 131 -3.60 13.21 -18.40
CA TYR A 131 -3.17 14.31 -17.54
C TYR A 131 -1.71 14.61 -17.84
N ASN A 132 -1.35 15.89 -17.84
CA ASN A 132 0.06 16.27 -17.83
C ASN A 132 0.60 16.18 -16.41
N LEU A 133 1.83 15.70 -16.26
CA LEU A 133 2.53 15.72 -14.98
C LEU A 133 3.91 16.37 -15.14
N GLU A 134 4.46 16.78 -14.00
CA GLU A 134 5.85 17.18 -13.90
C GLU A 134 6.38 16.76 -12.52
N LEU A 135 7.49 16.02 -12.54
CA LEU A 135 8.15 15.49 -11.35
C LEU A 135 9.47 16.24 -11.10
N GLN A 136 9.75 16.60 -9.85
CA GLN A 136 11.04 17.16 -9.44
C GLN A 136 11.31 16.81 -7.97
N PRO A 137 12.56 16.89 -7.49
CA PRO A 137 12.82 16.74 -6.06
C PRO A 137 12.00 17.74 -5.23
N GLY A 138 11.16 17.23 -4.31
CA GLY A 138 10.20 18.02 -3.53
C GLY A 138 8.77 18.06 -4.10
N LYS A 139 8.57 17.78 -5.40
CA LYS A 139 7.26 17.60 -6.04
C LYS A 139 7.19 16.20 -6.64
N ARG A 140 6.89 15.25 -5.76
CA ARG A 140 7.00 13.80 -5.99
C ARG A 140 5.65 13.09 -6.05
N ILE A 141 4.59 13.80 -5.69
CA ILE A 141 3.23 13.26 -5.58
C ILE A 141 2.45 13.73 -6.80
N VAL A 142 1.81 12.78 -7.48
CA VAL A 142 0.88 13.01 -8.59
C VAL A 142 -0.51 12.61 -8.12
N GLU A 143 -1.39 13.60 -7.99
CA GLU A 143 -2.78 13.43 -7.62
C GLU A 143 -3.65 13.58 -8.88
N LEU A 144 -4.46 12.57 -9.18
CA LEU A 144 -5.36 12.57 -10.33
C LEU A 144 -6.79 12.33 -9.85
N PHE A 145 -7.72 12.97 -10.55
CA PHE A 145 -9.15 12.82 -10.32
C PHE A 145 -9.84 12.41 -11.61
N LEU A 146 -10.26 11.15 -11.68
CA LEU A 146 -10.93 10.59 -12.85
C LEU A 146 -12.44 10.52 -12.62
N ASN A 147 -13.19 11.23 -13.45
CA ASN A 147 -14.65 11.21 -13.41
C ASN A 147 -15.19 10.07 -14.28
N ILE A 148 -16.07 9.23 -13.73
CA ILE A 148 -16.77 8.22 -14.52
C ILE A 148 -18.00 8.87 -15.15
N SER A 149 -18.17 8.69 -16.47
CA SER A 149 -19.28 9.27 -17.21
C SER A 149 -20.62 8.77 -16.68
N LYS A 150 -21.55 9.69 -16.41
CA LYS A 150 -22.93 9.37 -15.99
C LYS A 150 -23.74 8.66 -17.07
N ASN A 151 -23.30 8.73 -18.33
CA ASN A 151 -23.99 8.07 -19.44
C ASN A 151 -23.80 6.55 -19.44
N ILE A 152 -22.97 6.03 -18.56
CA ILE A 152 -22.64 4.60 -18.47
C ILE A 152 -23.03 4.09 -17.09
N THR A 153 -23.74 2.97 -17.06
CA THR A 153 -24.13 2.32 -15.80
C THR A 153 -22.92 1.61 -15.18
N VAL A 154 -22.59 1.99 -13.95
CA VAL A 154 -21.57 1.32 -13.13
C VAL A 154 -22.26 0.26 -12.28
N GLU A 155 -21.92 -1.01 -12.51
CA GLU A 155 -22.33 -2.11 -11.63
C GLU A 155 -21.52 -2.05 -10.33
N THR A 156 -22.22 -1.98 -9.20
CA THR A 156 -21.58 -1.93 -7.89
C THR A 156 -21.18 -3.33 -7.39
N TRP A 157 -20.13 -3.36 -6.57
CA TRP A 157 -19.71 -4.57 -5.86
C TRP A 157 -20.59 -4.78 -4.63
N TRP A 158 -21.03 -6.02 -4.42
CA TRP A 158 -21.80 -6.44 -3.25
C TRP A 158 -21.14 -7.59 -2.51
N PRO A 159 -21.36 -7.72 -1.19
CA PRO A 159 -21.00 -8.92 -0.44
C PRO A 159 -21.69 -10.18 -0.97
N HIS A 160 -21.14 -11.34 -0.64
CA HIS A 160 -21.73 -12.64 -0.98
C HIS A 160 -23.18 -12.74 -0.48
N GLY A 161 -24.10 -13.16 -1.35
CA GLY A 161 -25.53 -13.29 -1.04
C GLY A 161 -26.36 -12.01 -1.20
N HIS A 162 -25.72 -10.87 -1.48
CA HIS A 162 -26.40 -9.57 -1.60
C HIS A 162 -26.24 -8.90 -2.98
N GLY A 163 -25.62 -9.59 -3.93
CA GLY A 163 -25.44 -9.11 -5.30
C GLY A 163 -24.17 -9.66 -5.94
N ASN A 164 -23.75 -9.05 -7.04
CA ASN A 164 -22.55 -9.44 -7.79
C ASN A 164 -21.29 -8.77 -7.23
N GLN A 165 -20.16 -9.46 -7.33
CA GLN A 165 -18.83 -8.93 -6.99
C GLN A 165 -18.17 -8.30 -8.23
N THR A 166 -18.95 -7.53 -9.02
CA THR A 166 -18.47 -6.94 -10.28
C THR A 166 -17.32 -5.96 -10.02
N GLY A 167 -16.29 -6.03 -10.86
CA GLY A 167 -15.17 -5.10 -10.83
C GLY A 167 -14.58 -4.89 -12.23
N TYR A 168 -13.85 -3.80 -12.38
CA TYR A 168 -13.41 -3.27 -13.67
C TYR A 168 -11.88 -3.23 -13.73
N ASN A 169 -11.30 -3.73 -14.82
CA ASN A 169 -9.86 -3.64 -15.03
C ASN A 169 -9.50 -2.19 -15.38
N MET A 170 -8.55 -1.63 -14.64
CA MET A 170 -7.98 -0.32 -14.86
C MET A 170 -6.49 -0.47 -15.20
N THR A 171 -6.04 0.31 -16.16
CA THR A 171 -4.62 0.52 -16.47
C THR A 171 -4.28 1.98 -16.22
N ILE A 172 -3.12 2.22 -15.62
CA ILE A 172 -2.48 3.53 -15.55
C ILE A 172 -1.11 3.44 -16.21
N LEU A 173 -0.86 4.32 -17.16
CA LEU A 173 0.38 4.42 -17.91
C LEU A 173 0.98 5.80 -17.69
N PHE A 174 2.17 5.85 -17.08
CA PHE A 174 2.98 7.06 -16.97
C PHE A 174 3.98 7.06 -18.12
N GLU A 175 3.88 8.04 -19.02
CA GLU A 175 4.81 8.27 -20.12
C GLU A 175 5.65 9.51 -19.79
N LEU A 176 6.91 9.30 -19.44
CA LEU A 176 7.80 10.35 -18.99
C LEU A 176 8.81 10.72 -20.07
N ASP A 177 9.26 11.98 -20.02
CA ASP A 177 10.34 12.46 -20.86
C ASP A 177 11.59 11.55 -20.75
N GLY A 178 12.29 11.38 -21.88
CA GLY A 178 13.39 10.41 -21.96
C GLY A 178 12.95 8.98 -22.26
N GLY A 179 11.66 8.76 -22.59
CA GLY A 179 11.13 7.49 -23.07
C GLY A 179 10.91 6.45 -21.97
N LEU A 180 10.78 6.89 -20.71
CA LEU A 180 10.47 6.02 -19.59
C LEU A 180 8.95 5.83 -19.48
N ASN A 181 8.51 4.59 -19.64
CA ASN A 181 7.11 4.21 -19.45
C ASN A 181 6.98 3.34 -18.21
N ILE A 182 6.05 3.68 -17.31
CA ILE A 182 5.71 2.90 -16.13
C ILE A 182 4.22 2.56 -16.21
N GLU A 183 3.90 1.27 -16.27
CA GLU A 183 2.53 0.78 -16.33
C GLU A 183 2.15 0.06 -15.02
N LYS A 184 0.94 0.34 -14.52
CA LYS A 184 0.31 -0.44 -13.44
C LYS A 184 -1.11 -0.81 -13.84
N SER A 185 -1.51 -1.99 -13.40
CA SER A 185 -2.84 -2.53 -13.62
C SER A 185 -3.45 -2.95 -12.30
N ALA A 186 -4.72 -2.59 -12.10
CA ALA A 186 -5.46 -2.94 -10.91
C ALA A 186 -6.94 -3.17 -11.24
N LYS A 187 -7.66 -3.81 -10.32
CA LYS A 187 -9.10 -4.00 -10.46
C LYS A 187 -9.83 -3.05 -9.53
N VAL A 188 -10.72 -2.24 -10.12
CA VAL A 188 -11.52 -1.22 -9.44
C VAL A 188 -12.88 -1.80 -9.09
N TYR A 189 -13.31 -1.60 -7.84
CA TYR A 189 -14.60 -2.04 -7.34
C TYR A 189 -15.36 -0.83 -6.79
N PHE A 190 -16.54 -0.57 -7.31
CA PHE A 190 -17.36 0.57 -6.90
C PHE A 190 -18.37 0.13 -5.84
N ARG A 191 -18.27 0.69 -4.64
CA ARG A 191 -19.21 0.46 -3.53
C ARG A 191 -19.20 1.64 -2.58
N THR A 192 -20.29 1.85 -1.87
CA THR A 192 -20.32 2.73 -0.69
C THR A 192 -20.37 1.88 0.57
N VAL A 193 -19.93 2.44 1.69
CA VAL A 193 -20.13 1.89 3.03
C VAL A 193 -20.50 3.06 3.93
N GLU A 194 -21.54 2.87 4.74
CA GLU A 194 -22.06 3.87 5.68
C GLU A 194 -22.08 3.28 7.09
#